data_AF-A0A067QXP0-F1
#
_entry.id   AF-A0A067QXP0-F1
#
_cell.length_a   1.000
_cell.length_b   1.000
_cell.length_c   1.000
_cell.angle_alpha   90.00
_cell.angle_beta   90.00
_cell.angle_gamma   90.00
#
_symmetry.space_group_name_H-M   'P 1'
#
loop_
_entity.id
_entity.type
_entity.pdbx_description
1 polymer ?
#
loop_
_entity_poly.entity_id
_entity_poly.type
_entity_poly.pdbx_seq_one_letter_code
_entity_poly.pdbx_strand_id
1 'polypeptide(L)' 'DLYTSAVLCRNCGQCKQMYGHYFEGQVCVESCLSTNGNLLPDCNNPNTLRGLLKRLY' A
#
# COMPACT_ATOMS: atom_id res chain seq x y z
N ASP A 1 17.01 5.28 7.04
CA ASP A 1 17.35 3.85 7.22
C ASP A 1 16.38 2.95 6.46
N LEU A 2 16.88 2.08 5.58
CA LEU A 2 16.06 1.13 4.79
C LEU A 2 15.15 0.25 5.67
N TYR A 3 15.58 -0.01 6.90
CA TYR A 3 14.87 -0.79 7.90
C TYR A 3 13.59 -0.09 8.40
N THR A 4 13.64 1.22 8.68
CA THR A 4 12.47 2.00 9.11
C THR A 4 11.42 2.08 8.01
N SER A 5 11.83 2.25 6.76
CA SER A 5 10.93 2.23 5.59
C SER A 5 10.24 0.88 5.39
N ALA A 6 10.93 -0.24 5.63
CA ALA A 6 10.32 -1.57 5.54
C ALA A 6 9.26 -1.81 6.63
N VAL A 7 9.46 -1.24 7.83
CA VAL A 7 8.48 -1.29 8.92
C VAL A 7 7.25 -0.44 8.60
N LEU A 8 7.45 0.75 8.03
CA LEU A 8 6.36 1.65 7.67
C LEU A 8 5.49 1.02 6.57
N CYS A 9 6.07 0.46 5.52
CA CYS A 9 5.31 -0.06 4.39
C CYS A 9 4.70 -1.46 4.58
N ARG A 10 4.63 -2.00 5.81
CA ARG A 10 4.10 -3.35 6.08
C ARG A 10 2.64 -3.53 5.64
N ASN A 11 1.82 -2.49 5.70
CA ASN A 11 0.43 -2.57 5.25
C ASN A 11 0.30 -2.84 3.75
N CYS A 12 1.28 -2.43 2.93
CA CYS A 12 1.28 -2.78 1.50
C CYS A 12 1.33 -4.30 1.29
N GLY A 13 2.13 -5.02 2.09
CA GLY A 13 2.21 -6.48 2.05
C GLY A 13 0.90 -7.15 2.47
N GLN A 14 0.28 -6.65 3.55
CA GLN A 14 -1.01 -7.16 4.03
C GLN A 14 -2.13 -6.94 3.02
N CYS A 15 -2.25 -5.73 2.48
CA CYS A 15 -3.25 -5.42 1.46
C CYS A 15 -3.01 -6.23 0.19
N LYS A 16 -1.75 -6.50 -0.19
CA LYS A 16 -1.42 -7.37 -1.32
C LYS A 16 -1.88 -8.81 -1.10
N GLN A 17 -1.74 -9.34 0.11
CA GLN A 17 -2.27 -10.67 0.45
C GLN A 17 -3.79 -10.72 0.38
N MET A 18 -4.46 -9.66 0.83
CA MET A 18 -5.92 -9.58 0.89
C MET A 18 -6.58 -9.40 -0.49
N TYR A 19 -6.05 -8.50 -1.31
CA TYR A 19 -6.64 -8.11 -2.60
C TYR A 19 -5.94 -8.76 -3.81
N GLY A 20 -4.83 -9.46 -3.59
CA GLY A 20 -4.13 -10.22 -4.61
C GLY A 20 -3.72 -9.38 -5.83
N HIS A 21 -4.07 -9.84 -7.02
CA HIS A 21 -3.67 -9.22 -8.28
C HIS A 21 -4.33 -7.85 -8.53
N TYR A 22 -5.43 -7.56 -7.82
CA TYR A 22 -6.14 -6.29 -7.93
C TYR A 22 -5.42 -5.15 -7.23
N PHE A 23 -4.53 -5.44 -6.28
CA PHE A 23 -3.77 -4.43 -5.55
C PHE A 23 -2.40 -4.16 -6.15
N GLU A 24 -2.15 -2.89 -6.43
CA GLU A 24 -0.90 -2.33 -6.96
C GLU A 24 0.11 -2.17 -5.82
N GLY A 25 0.62 -3.29 -5.32
CA GLY A 25 1.56 -3.32 -4.19
C GLY A 25 2.83 -2.50 -4.42
N GLN A 26 3.32 -2.45 -5.66
CA GLN A 26 4.48 -1.62 -6.00
C GLN A 26 4.17 -0.12 -5.83
N VAL A 27 3.05 0.35 -6.38
CA VAL A 27 2.60 1.75 -6.23
C VAL A 27 2.40 2.10 -4.75
N CYS A 28 1.89 1.17 -3.95
CA CYS A 28 1.77 1.35 -2.50
C CYS A 28 3.13 1.58 -1.84
N VAL A 29 4.13 0.72 -2.13
CA VAL A 29 5.47 0.84 -1.53
C VAL A 29 6.15 2.13 -1.99
N GLU A 30 6.07 2.48 -3.27
CA GLU A 30 6.63 3.72 -3.81
C GLU A 30 6.00 4.96 -3.14
N SER A 31 4.68 4.96 -2.95
CA SER A 31 3.95 6.05 -2.27
C SER A 31 4.29 6.14 -0.78
N CYS A 32 4.43 4.99 -0.12
CA CYS A 32 4.87 4.92 1.27
C CYS A 32 6.29 5.48 1.43
N LEU A 33 7.22 5.12 0.54
CA LEU A 33 8.59 5.63 0.56
C LEU A 33 8.65 7.14 0.29
N SER A 34 7.91 7.65 -0.69
CA SER A 34 7.90 9.08 -1.03
C SER A 34 7.30 9.96 0.07
N THR A 35 6.47 9.39 0.94
CA THR A 35 5.84 10.09 2.07
C THR A 35 6.49 9.78 3.41
N ASN A 36 7.62 9.04 3.44
CA ASN A 36 8.26 8.53 4.65
C ASN A 36 7.26 7.80 5.58
N GLY A 37 6.34 7.03 5.00
CA GLY A 37 5.36 6.22 5.74
C GLY A 37 4.17 6.97 6.32
N ASN A 38 4.03 8.27 6.05
CA ASN A 38 2.87 9.05 6.50
C ASN A 38 1.58 8.66 5.75
N LEU A 39 1.71 8.12 4.54
CA LEU A 39 0.57 7.66 3.75
C LEU A 39 0.61 6.14 3.62
N LEU A 40 -0.10 5.46 4.52
CA LEU A 40 -0.27 4.00 4.50
C LEU A 40 -1.73 3.65 4.24
N PRO A 41 -2.01 2.66 3.39
CA PRO A 41 -3.36 2.15 3.29
C PRO A 41 -3.75 1.42 4.56
N ASP A 42 -5.02 1.54 4.90
CA ASP A 42 -5.72 0.63 5.79
C ASP A 42 -6.49 -0.35 4.90
N CYS A 43 -6.07 -1.62 4.93
CA CYS A 43 -6.66 -2.68 4.11
C CYS A 43 -8.13 -2.94 4.43
N ASN A 44 -8.66 -2.41 5.55
CA ASN A 44 -10.06 -2.52 5.93
C ASN A 44 -10.86 -1.24 5.65
N ASN A 45 -10.20 -0.15 5.22
CA ASN A 45 -10.85 1.11 4.89
C ASN A 45 -10.71 1.39 3.38
N PRO A 46 -11.75 1.11 2.57
CA PRO A 46 -11.67 1.24 1.12
C PRO A 46 -11.38 2.67 0.64
N ASN A 47 -11.68 3.68 1.46
CA ASN A 47 -11.35 5.07 1.13
C ASN A 47 -9.85 5.33 1.05
N THR A 48 -9.04 4.55 1.78
CA THR A 48 -7.56 4.65 1.77
C THR A 48 -6.91 3.85 0.65
N LEU A 49 -7.67 3.02 -0.07
CA LEU A 49 -7.19 2.17 -1.17
C LEU A 49 -7.33 2.84 -2.54
N ARG A 50 -7.83 4.07 -2.58
CA ARG A 50 -8.08 4.79 -3.84
C ARG A 50 -6.77 5.03 -4.58
N GLY A 51 -6.68 4.51 -5.81
CA GLY A 51 -5.46 4.57 -6.63
C GLY A 51 -4.49 3.42 -6.41
N LEU A 52 -4.75 2.53 -5.43
CA LEU A 52 -3.97 1.31 -5.19
C LEU A 52 -4.67 0.04 -5.69
N LEU A 53 -5.94 0.16 -6.10
CA LEU A 53 -6.69 -0.93 -6.73
C LEU A 53 -6.79 -0.68 -8.24
N LYS A 54 -6.52 -1.73 -9.02
CA LYS A 54 -6.87 -1.75 -10.45
C LYS A 54 -8.37 -1.54 -10.58
N ARG A 55 -8.77 -0.56 -11.38
CA ARG A 55 -10.18 -0.38 -11.69
C ARG A 55 -10.62 -1.51 -12.62
N LEU A 56 -11.70 -2.19 -12.25
CA LEU A 56 -12.39 -3.16 -13.09
C LEU A 56 -13.27 -2.38 -14.07
N TYR A 57 -12.68 -1.83 -15.13
CA TYR A 57 -13.42 -1.41 -16.32
C TYR A 57 -12.61 -1.65 -17.58
#